data_AF-A0A964K227-F1
#
_entry.id   AF-A0A964K227-F1
#
_cell.length_a   1.000
_cell.length_b   1.000
_cell.length_c   1.000
_cell.angle_alpha   90.00
_cell.angle_beta   90.00
_cell.angle_gamma   90.00
#
_symmetry.space_group_name_H-M   'P 1'
#
loop_
_entity.id
_entity.type
_entity.pdbx_description
1 polymer ?
#
loop_
_entity_poly.entity_id
_entity_poly.type
_entity_poly.pdbx_seq_one_letter_code
_entity_poly.pdbx_strand_id
1 'polypeptide(L)'
;MRSLGDPPEERIVEVDTLAAVCIRHAVPTIDVLKIDAEGWESAVLAGGDWRRYRPRMVIAEAIRPNSTAPAWLDWEPILLDNGYLFACFDGINRYFLRQEDSALLSQLATPVNYLDVYVRYELLHRELELKKAREELEELRQRLADIAQPPSESRRR
;
A
#
# COMPACT_ATOMS: atom_id res chain seq x y z
N MET A 1 10.89 16.39 15.35
CA MET A 1 10.74 14.93 15.58
C MET A 1 9.25 14.69 15.77
N ARG A 2 8.56 14.07 14.80
CA ARG A 2 7.11 13.78 14.94
C ARG A 2 6.94 12.76 16.07
N SER A 3 5.99 13.00 16.96
CA SER A 3 5.59 12.03 17.99
C SER A 3 5.24 10.70 17.31
N LEU A 4 5.99 9.64 17.62
CA LEU A 4 5.73 8.28 17.17
C LEU A 4 4.48 7.75 17.88
N GLY A 5 3.30 8.17 17.42
CA GLY A 5 2.00 7.62 17.81
C GLY A 5 1.74 7.48 19.32
N ASP A 6 0.70 6.73 19.65
CA ASP A 6 0.52 6.16 20.98
C ASP A 6 1.48 4.95 21.14
N PRO A 7 1.90 4.61 22.37
CA PRO A 7 2.72 3.42 22.61
C PRO A 7 1.97 2.15 22.14
N PRO A 8 2.67 1.16 21.58
CA PRO A 8 2.04 -0.07 21.12
C PRO A 8 1.36 -0.80 22.27
N GLU A 9 0.13 -1.28 22.03
CA GLU A 9 -0.60 -2.16 22.95
C GLU A 9 -0.43 -3.61 22.49
N GLU A 10 0.05 -4.48 23.37
CA GLU A 10 0.18 -5.90 23.06
C GLU A 10 -1.17 -6.60 23.08
N ARG A 11 -1.44 -7.39 22.03
CA ARG A 11 -2.66 -8.19 21.91
C ARG A 11 -2.33 -9.59 21.45
N ILE A 12 -2.99 -10.58 22.05
CA ILE A 12 -2.97 -11.96 21.56
C ILE A 12 -3.98 -12.04 20.41
N VAL A 13 -3.51 -12.52 19.26
CA VAL A 13 -4.33 -12.73 18.06
C VAL A 13 -4.24 -14.19 17.63
N GLU A 14 -5.32 -14.70 17.06
CA GLU A 14 -5.28 -15.99 16.38
C GLU A 14 -4.53 -15.85 15.06
N VAL A 15 -3.70 -16.85 14.75
CA VAL A 15 -2.89 -16.89 13.53
C VAL A 15 -3.25 -18.13 12.71
N ASP A 16 -3.13 -18.02 11.40
CA ASP A 16 -3.37 -19.11 10.45
C ASP A 16 -2.37 -19.02 9.30
N THR A 17 -2.27 -20.10 8.52
CA THR A 17 -1.41 -20.18 7.34
C THR A 17 -1.97 -19.37 6.17
N LEU A 18 -1.08 -18.88 5.30
CA LEU A 18 -1.49 -18.21 4.06
C LEU A 18 -2.39 -19.14 3.21
N ALA A 19 -2.07 -20.43 3.12
CA ALA A 19 -2.88 -21.40 2.39
C ALA A 19 -4.32 -21.49 2.93
N ALA A 20 -4.51 -21.52 4.26
CA ALA A 20 -5.83 -21.56 4.87
C ALA A 20 -6.64 -20.28 4.63
N VAL A 21 -5.98 -19.12 4.69
CA VAL A 21 -6.59 -17.84 4.30
C VAL A 21 -7.03 -17.88 2.84
N CYS A 22 -6.18 -18.38 1.93
CA CYS A 22 -6.52 -18.51 0.53
C CYS A 22 -7.66 -19.52 0.28
N ILE A 23 -7.75 -20.62 1.02
CA ILE A 23 -8.88 -21.58 0.92
C ILE A 23 -10.22 -20.88 1.20
N ARG A 24 -10.25 -19.97 2.17
CA ARG A 24 -11.48 -19.29 2.57
C ARG A 24 -11.83 -18.11 1.67
N HIS A 25 -10.83 -17.41 1.11
CA HIS A 25 -11.03 -16.08 0.56
C HIS A 25 -10.39 -15.82 -0.81
N ALA A 26 -9.53 -16.70 -1.32
CA ALA A 26 -8.82 -16.42 -2.56
C ALA A 26 -9.78 -16.34 -3.76
N VAL A 27 -9.50 -15.37 -4.62
CA VAL A 27 -10.06 -15.29 -5.96
C VAL A 27 -9.31 -16.24 -6.91
N PRO A 28 -9.89 -16.58 -8.08
CA PRO A 28 -9.25 -17.50 -9.03
C PRO A 28 -7.87 -17.06 -9.51
N THR A 29 -7.59 -15.76 -9.51
CA THR A 29 -6.30 -15.19 -9.93
C THR A 29 -5.89 -14.10 -8.97
N ILE A 30 -4.68 -14.22 -8.42
CA ILE A 30 -4.07 -13.23 -7.55
C ILE A 30 -3.02 -12.51 -8.37
N ASP A 31 -3.24 -11.24 -8.71
CA ASP A 31 -2.24 -10.47 -9.46
C ASP A 31 -1.04 -10.11 -8.57
N VAL A 32 -1.30 -9.66 -7.35
CA VAL A 32 -0.27 -9.23 -6.40
C VAL A 32 -0.57 -9.78 -5.01
N LEU A 33 0.45 -10.34 -4.36
CA LEU A 33 0.48 -10.65 -2.94
C LEU A 33 1.52 -9.76 -2.26
N LYS A 34 1.09 -8.87 -1.35
CA LYS A 34 2.01 -8.14 -0.46
C LYS A 34 2.10 -8.85 0.89
N ILE A 35 3.31 -9.03 1.37
CA ILE A 35 3.65 -9.58 2.69
C ILE A 35 4.38 -8.48 3.45
N ASP A 36 3.83 -8.15 4.61
CA ASP A 36 4.28 -7.11 5.53
C ASP A 36 3.82 -7.57 6.91
N ALA A 37 4.64 -8.41 7.54
CA ALA A 37 4.24 -9.22 8.69
C ALA A 37 5.14 -8.98 9.91
N GLU A 38 5.84 -7.85 9.94
CA GLU A 38 6.63 -7.36 11.07
C GLU A 38 7.61 -8.43 11.60
N GLY A 39 8.27 -9.16 10.69
CA GLY A 39 9.23 -10.23 11.01
C GLY A 39 8.70 -11.66 10.88
N TRP A 40 7.42 -11.84 10.51
CA TRP A 40 6.81 -13.16 10.27
C TRP A 40 6.79 -13.58 8.79
N GLU A 41 7.50 -12.87 7.91
CA GLU A 41 7.51 -13.11 6.45
C GLU A 41 7.85 -14.56 6.12
N SER A 42 8.84 -15.13 6.79
CA SER A 42 9.26 -16.53 6.60
C SER A 42 8.14 -17.53 6.95
N ALA A 43 7.43 -17.31 8.05
CA ALA A 43 6.31 -18.16 8.45
C ALA A 43 5.11 -18.03 7.49
N VAL A 44 4.81 -16.81 7.03
CA VAL A 44 3.77 -16.57 6.01
C VAL A 44 4.12 -17.32 4.72
N LEU A 45 5.38 -17.22 4.27
CA LEU A 45 5.83 -17.85 3.04
C LEU A 45 5.86 -19.38 3.13
N ALA A 46 6.32 -19.91 4.26
CA ALA A 46 6.32 -21.36 4.53
C ALA A 46 4.90 -21.94 4.64
N GLY A 47 3.93 -21.14 5.10
CA GLY A 47 2.51 -21.53 5.18
C GLY A 47 1.73 -21.41 3.86
N GLY A 48 2.38 -21.07 2.74
CA GLY A 48 1.74 -20.95 1.43
C GLY A 48 1.65 -22.28 0.67
N ASP A 49 0.60 -22.44 -0.15
CA ASP A 49 0.54 -23.46 -1.21
C ASP A 49 0.77 -22.79 -2.56
N TRP A 50 2.05 -22.67 -2.92
CA TRP A 50 2.52 -21.96 -4.12
C TRP A 50 2.19 -22.64 -5.44
N ARG A 51 1.67 -23.87 -5.39
CA ARG A 51 1.21 -24.60 -6.58
C ARG A 51 -0.26 -24.29 -6.84
N ARG A 52 -1.06 -24.24 -5.77
CA ARG A 52 -2.50 -23.97 -5.87
C ARG A 52 -2.81 -22.47 -5.94
N TYR A 53 -2.19 -21.69 -5.06
CA TYR A 53 -2.35 -20.24 -4.99
C TYR A 53 -1.07 -19.61 -5.55
N ARG A 54 -1.17 -19.14 -6.80
CA ARG A 54 -0.03 -18.74 -7.62
C ARG A 54 -0.10 -17.25 -7.97
N PRO A 55 0.17 -16.32 -7.01
CA PRO A 55 0.25 -14.90 -7.31
C PRO A 55 1.16 -14.62 -8.49
N ARG A 56 0.79 -13.70 -9.39
CA ARG A 56 1.67 -13.28 -10.48
C ARG A 56 2.92 -12.61 -9.91
N MET A 57 2.72 -11.71 -8.94
CA MET A 57 3.76 -11.01 -8.22
C MET A 57 3.65 -11.23 -6.72
N VAL A 58 4.79 -11.42 -6.06
CA VAL A 58 4.92 -11.39 -4.60
C VAL A 58 5.82 -10.22 -4.25
N ILE A 59 5.39 -9.40 -3.29
CA ILE A 59 6.13 -8.29 -2.73
C ILE A 59 6.28 -8.59 -1.25
N ALA A 60 7.50 -8.77 -0.76
CA ALA A 60 7.74 -9.06 0.66
C ALA A 60 8.67 -8.01 1.25
N GLU A 61 8.31 -7.49 2.43
CA GLU A 61 9.25 -6.68 3.21
C GLU A 61 10.50 -7.51 3.51
N ALA A 62 11.66 -6.89 3.33
CA ALA A 62 12.95 -7.56 3.32
C ALA A 62 13.95 -6.88 4.26
N ILE A 63 13.48 -6.01 5.14
CA ILE A 63 14.31 -5.38 6.16
C ILE A 63 13.81 -5.76 7.54
N ARG A 64 14.71 -5.79 8.53
CA ARG A 64 14.28 -5.98 9.92
C ARG A 64 13.45 -4.76 10.36
N PRO A 65 12.44 -4.95 11.22
CA PRO A 65 11.65 -3.85 11.75
C PRO A 65 12.54 -2.73 12.29
N ASN A 66 12.25 -1.48 11.90
CA ASN A 66 13.00 -0.29 12.30
C ASN A 66 14.51 -0.31 11.95
N SER A 67 14.91 -1.03 10.91
CA SER A 67 16.31 -1.16 10.48
C SER A 67 16.43 -1.19 8.96
N THR A 68 17.64 -1.04 8.43
CA THR A 68 17.98 -1.35 7.02
C THR A 68 18.67 -2.71 6.89
N ALA A 69 18.78 -3.46 7.99
CA ALA A 69 19.41 -4.77 7.99
C ALA A 69 18.57 -5.77 7.18
N PRO A 70 19.20 -6.61 6.35
CA PRO A 70 18.51 -7.58 5.52
C PRO A 70 17.78 -8.63 6.35
N ALA A 71 16.57 -8.99 5.94
CA ALA A 71 15.69 -9.96 6.58
C ALA A 71 15.05 -10.94 5.60
N TRP A 72 15.72 -11.28 4.49
CA TRP A 72 15.19 -12.20 3.47
C TRP A 72 15.93 -13.52 3.29
N LEU A 73 17.11 -13.67 3.91
CA LEU A 73 17.97 -14.84 3.68
C LEU A 73 17.29 -16.17 4.04
N ASP A 74 16.36 -16.12 4.99
CA ASP A 74 15.62 -17.26 5.52
C ASP A 74 14.37 -17.61 4.71
N TRP A 75 13.83 -16.68 3.92
CA TRP A 75 12.57 -16.91 3.19
C TRP A 75 12.67 -16.74 1.67
N GLU A 76 13.66 -16.02 1.14
CA GLU A 76 13.86 -15.88 -0.30
C GLU A 76 13.97 -17.24 -1.02
N PRO A 77 14.71 -18.24 -0.48
CA PRO A 77 14.77 -19.56 -1.10
C PRO A 77 13.40 -20.19 -1.32
N ILE A 78 12.42 -19.95 -0.43
CA ILE A 78 11.06 -20.51 -0.55
C ILE A 78 10.42 -20.06 -1.86
N LEU A 79 10.54 -18.77 -2.20
CA LEU A 79 9.98 -18.24 -3.45
C LEU A 79 10.75 -18.72 -4.67
N LEU A 80 12.09 -18.70 -4.61
CA LEU A 80 12.94 -19.15 -5.72
C LEU A 80 12.72 -20.63 -6.05
N ASP A 81 12.66 -21.49 -5.03
CA ASP A 81 12.42 -22.93 -5.17
C ASP A 81 11.02 -23.24 -5.71
N ASN A 82 10.07 -22.32 -5.50
CA ASN A 82 8.73 -22.38 -6.07
C ASN A 82 8.63 -21.70 -7.44
N GLY A 83 9.73 -21.38 -8.12
CA GLY A 83 9.72 -20.87 -9.49
C GLY A 83 9.29 -19.41 -9.60
N TYR A 84 9.57 -18.61 -8.57
CA TYR A 84 9.54 -17.17 -8.67
C TYR A 84 10.92 -16.61 -9.03
N LEU A 85 10.94 -15.52 -9.78
CA LEU A 85 12.11 -14.80 -10.26
C LEU A 85 12.22 -13.48 -9.50
N PHE A 86 13.39 -13.20 -8.94
CA PHE A 86 13.65 -11.90 -8.33
C PHE A 86 13.65 -10.80 -9.40
N ALA A 87 12.90 -9.71 -9.13
CA ALA A 87 12.77 -8.57 -10.03
C ALA A 87 13.58 -7.36 -9.54
N CYS A 88 13.26 -6.83 -8.35
CA CYS A 88 13.95 -5.67 -7.78
C CYS A 88 13.85 -5.60 -6.26
N PHE A 89 14.67 -4.72 -5.67
CA PHE A 89 14.63 -4.33 -4.26
C PHE A 89 14.52 -2.81 -4.20
N ASP A 90 13.48 -2.28 -3.53
CA ASP A 90 13.21 -0.84 -3.47
C ASP A 90 13.87 -0.14 -2.26
N GLY A 91 14.62 -0.89 -1.44
CA GLY A 91 15.19 -0.43 -0.17
C GLY A 91 14.43 -0.93 1.07
N ILE A 92 13.23 -1.47 0.89
CA ILE A 92 12.35 -2.02 1.93
C ILE A 92 11.84 -3.40 1.49
N ASN A 93 11.24 -3.48 0.31
CA ASN A 93 10.59 -4.66 -0.25
C ASN A 93 11.42 -5.30 -1.37
N ARG A 94 11.39 -6.63 -1.41
CA ARG A 94 11.82 -7.41 -2.58
C ARG A 94 10.61 -7.85 -3.39
N TYR A 95 10.76 -7.75 -4.70
CA TYR A 95 9.71 -8.06 -5.68
C TYR A 95 10.08 -9.35 -6.40
N PHE A 96 9.11 -10.24 -6.52
CA PHE A 96 9.26 -11.53 -7.18
C PHE A 96 8.12 -11.73 -8.17
N LEU A 97 8.45 -12.24 -9.35
CA LEU A 97 7.50 -12.53 -10.40
C LEU A 97 7.50 -14.02 -10.70
N ARG A 98 6.33 -14.65 -10.81
CA ARG A 98 6.26 -16.07 -11.19
C ARG A 98 6.89 -16.28 -12.56
N GLN A 99 7.58 -17.40 -12.76
CA GLN A 99 8.34 -17.67 -13.98
C GLN A 99 7.50 -17.58 -15.27
N GLU A 100 6.21 -17.90 -15.19
CA GLU A 100 5.25 -17.85 -16.30
C GLU A 100 5.08 -16.42 -16.86
N ASP A 101 5.33 -15.39 -16.06
CA ASP A 101 5.22 -13.97 -16.44
C ASP A 101 6.60 -13.33 -16.70
N SER A 102 7.68 -14.11 -16.82
CA SER A 102 9.07 -13.62 -16.97
C SER A 102 9.31 -12.56 -18.05
N ALA A 103 8.46 -12.46 -19.08
CA ALA A 103 8.50 -11.38 -20.07
C ALA A 103 8.31 -9.97 -19.47
N LEU A 104 7.72 -9.85 -18.28
CA LEU A 104 7.51 -8.58 -17.58
C LEU A 104 8.68 -8.22 -16.64
N LEU A 105 9.67 -9.09 -16.45
CA LEU A 105 10.73 -8.89 -15.46
C LEU A 105 11.52 -7.59 -15.70
N SER A 106 11.78 -7.24 -16.96
CA SER A 106 12.49 -6.00 -17.33
C SER A 106 11.70 -4.74 -16.96
N GLN A 107 10.36 -4.80 -16.96
CA GLN A 107 9.50 -3.68 -16.56
C GLN A 107 9.52 -3.46 -15.05
N LEU A 108 9.95 -4.46 -14.28
CA LEU A 108 10.04 -4.43 -12.81
C LEU A 108 11.48 -4.29 -12.31
N ALA A 109 12.45 -4.13 -13.21
CA ALA A 109 13.87 -4.09 -12.85
C ALA A 109 14.26 -2.86 -12.02
N THR A 110 13.46 -1.79 -12.09
CA THR A 110 13.64 -0.57 -11.31
C THR A 110 12.43 -0.34 -10.41
N PRO A 111 12.62 0.11 -9.17
CA PRO A 111 11.53 0.57 -8.32
C PRO A 111 10.73 1.70 -8.98
N VAL A 112 9.52 1.92 -8.45
CA VAL A 112 8.70 3.08 -8.82
C VAL A 112 9.51 4.35 -8.64
N ASN A 113 9.52 5.18 -9.66
CA ASN A 113 10.30 6.41 -9.75
C ASN A 113 9.48 7.52 -10.41
N TYR A 114 10.08 8.70 -10.56
CA TYR A 114 9.40 9.89 -11.09
C TYR A 114 8.79 9.68 -12.50
N LEU A 115 9.36 8.79 -13.31
CA LEU A 115 8.86 8.51 -14.66
C LEU A 115 7.53 7.73 -14.66
N ASP A 116 7.12 7.15 -13.53
CA ASP A 116 5.87 6.41 -13.38
C ASP A 116 4.66 7.33 -13.11
N VAL A 117 4.88 8.65 -13.05
CA VAL A 117 3.82 9.67 -12.90
C VAL A 117 2.92 9.41 -11.67
N TYR A 118 3.49 8.86 -10.60
CA TYR A 118 2.77 8.63 -9.36
C TYR A 118 2.67 9.94 -8.55
N VAL A 119 1.60 10.05 -7.77
CA VAL A 119 1.45 11.12 -6.77
C VAL A 119 1.56 10.50 -5.39
N ARG A 120 2.42 11.06 -4.55
CA ARG A 120 2.53 10.65 -3.16
C ARG A 120 1.19 10.87 -2.44
N TYR A 121 0.77 9.89 -1.64
CA TYR A 121 -0.49 9.98 -0.90
C TYR A 121 -0.59 11.26 -0.07
N GLU A 122 0.49 11.70 0.58
CA GLU A 122 0.45 12.91 1.40
C GLU A 122 0.24 14.16 0.55
N LEU A 123 0.77 14.21 -0.67
CA LEU A 123 0.55 15.33 -1.58
C LEU A 123 -0.89 15.35 -2.07
N LEU A 124 -1.39 14.20 -2.56
CA LEU A 124 -2.77 14.07 -3.00
C LEU A 124 -3.76 14.45 -1.89
N HIS A 125 -3.55 13.93 -0.68
CA HIS A 125 -4.39 14.24 0.47
C HIS A 125 -4.37 15.74 0.78
N ARG A 126 -3.19 16.38 0.74
CA ARG A 126 -3.08 17.84 0.93
C ARG A 126 -3.77 18.64 -0.17
N GLU A 127 -3.71 18.20 -1.42
CA GLU A 127 -4.43 18.83 -2.53
C GLU A 127 -5.94 18.74 -2.36
N LEU A 128 -6.45 17.58 -1.91
CA LEU A 128 -7.87 17.39 -1.62
C LEU A 128 -8.34 18.26 -0.44
N GLU A 129 -7.57 18.32 0.65
CA GLU A 129 -7.86 19.20 1.78
C GLU A 129 -7.83 20.69 1.39
N LEU A 130 -6.85 21.09 0.57
CA LEU A 130 -6.75 22.46 0.06
C LEU A 130 -7.94 22.80 -0.85
N LYS A 131 -8.37 21.87 -1.70
CA LYS A 131 -9.55 22.03 -2.56
C LYS A 131 -10.80 22.25 -1.70
N LYS A 132 -11.02 21.39 -0.70
CA LYS A 132 -12.15 21.49 0.21
C LYS A 132 -12.16 22.83 0.97
N ALA A 133 -11.02 23.24 1.53
CA ALA A 133 -10.89 24.51 2.23
C ALA A 133 -11.17 25.73 1.32
N ARG A 134 -10.81 25.65 0.03
CA ARG A 134 -11.12 26.69 -0.96
C ARG A 134 -12.62 26.76 -1.28
N GLU A 135 -13.28 25.63 -1.43
CA GLU A 135 -14.73 25.56 -1.64
C GLU A 135 -15.50 26.14 -0.44
N GLU A 136 -15.12 25.76 0.79
CA GLU A 136 -15.71 26.31 2.02
C GLU A 136 -15.48 27.83 2.15
N LEU A 137 -14.28 28.31 1.81
CA LEU A 137 -13.99 29.75 1.83
C LEU A 137 -14.87 30.52 0.84
N GLU A 138 -15.08 29.97 -0.35
CA GLU A 138 -15.92 30.59 -1.38
C GLU A 138 -17.39 30.63 -0.95
N GLU A 139 -17.91 29.54 -0.37
CA GLU A 139 -19.26 29.52 0.20
C GLU A 139 -19.44 30.56 1.31
N LEU A 140 -18.48 30.66 2.23
CA LEU A 140 -18.53 31.65 3.30
C LEU A 140 -18.47 33.08 2.77
N ARG A 141 -17.63 33.34 1.75
CA ARG A 141 -17.58 34.64 1.08
C ARG A 141 -18.90 34.99 0.43
N GLN A 142 -19.54 34.05 -0.26
CA GLN A 142 -20.85 34.26 -0.87
C GLN A 142 -21.91 34.56 0.19
N ARG A 143 -21.97 33.77 1.27
CA ARG A 143 -22.92 34.00 2.38
C ARG A 143 -22.73 35.38 3.02
N LEU A 144 -21.47 35.80 3.23
CA LEU A 144 -21.17 37.13 3.76
C LEU A 144 -21.60 38.24 2.79
N ALA A 145 -21.39 38.06 1.48
CA ALA A 145 -21.83 39.00 0.46
C ALA A 145 -23.36 39.12 0.43
N ASP A 146 -24.09 38.00 0.55
CA ASP A 146 -25.56 37.97 0.56
C ASP A 146 -26.13 38.68 1.80
N ILE A 147 -25.52 38.51 2.98
CA ILE A 147 -25.92 39.22 4.21
C ILE A 147 -25.62 40.72 4.10
N ALA A 148 -24.54 41.10 3.43
CA ALA A 148 -24.15 42.49 3.26
C ALA A 148 -25.00 43.26 2.22
N GLN A 149 -25.87 42.59 1.45
CA GLN A 149 -26.80 43.27 0.56
C GLN A 149 -27.94 43.92 1.37
N PRO A 150 -28.17 45.24 1.23
CA PRO A 150 -29.29 45.89 1.91
C PRO A 150 -30.63 45.31 1.43
N PRO A 151 -31.67 45.28 2.28
CA PRO A 151 -33.00 44.84 1.84
C PRO A 151 -33.44 45.70 0.66
N SER A 152 -33.88 45.07 -0.44
CA SER A 152 -34.37 45.81 -1.61
C SER A 152 -35.47 46.78 -1.19
N GLU A 153 -35.27 48.08 -1.39
CA GLU A 153 -36.31 49.10 -1.24
C GLU A 153 -37.40 48.86 -2.28
N SER A 154 -38.34 47.96 -2.02
CA SER A 154 -39.53 47.81 -2.82
C SER A 154 -40.71 47.30 -2.00
N ARG A 155 -41.39 48.26 -1.35
CA ARG A 155 -42.86 48.44 -1.35
C ARG A 155 -43.24 49.47 -0.27
N ARG A 156 -43.08 50.75 -0.61
CA ARG A 156 -43.96 51.80 -0.09
C ARG A 156 -44.94 52.15 -1.21
N ARG A 157 -46.14 51.59 -1.14
CA ARG A 157 -47.37 52.19 -1.65
C ARG A 157 -48.48 51.84 -0.68
#